data_AF-A0A9R1B3P4-F1
#
_entry.id   AF-A0A9R1B3P4-F1
#
_cell.length_a   1.000
_cell.length_b   1.000
_cell.length_c   1.000
_cell.angle_alpha   90.00
_cell.angle_beta   90.00
_cell.angle_gamma   90.00
#
_symmetry.space_group_name_H-M   'P 1'
#
loop_
_entity.id
_entity.type
_entity.pdbx_description
1 polymer ?
#
loop_
_entity_poly.entity_id
_entity_poly.type
_entity_poly.pdbx_seq_one_letter_code
_entity_poly.pdbx_strand_id
1 'polypeptide(L)'
;MTAAMGSGFIAKGLTIINDAGPGKGQAVALRVGGDLSVVYQCDIEAYQDTLYTHSNRQFYAEDDISGTVDFIFGNSAVVIQNCDIHPRKPRQGQKDTITAQGRTDPNQNTGISIHKCRIAAASDLGGTKVYLGRPWKAYSRTVVMQSSLDRSITPAGWLEWSGQFALSTLYYGEYGNTGPGAGTSGRVKWGGVHTSLSTVEATQFTVRDFILGDSWLGDTGVSYTSGL
;
A
#
# COMPACT_ATOMS: atom_id res chain seq x y z
N MET A 1 -2.88 3.07 -19.10
CA MET A 1 -2.40 3.84 -17.93
C MET A 1 -3.02 5.23 -17.96
N THR A 2 -3.73 5.59 -16.91
CA THR A 2 -4.13 6.98 -16.61
C THR A 2 -3.04 7.62 -15.74
N ALA A 3 -2.64 8.85 -16.04
CA ALA A 3 -1.62 9.57 -15.28
C ALA A 3 -2.13 10.95 -14.84
N ALA A 4 -2.07 11.23 -13.53
CA ALA A 4 -2.49 12.49 -12.92
C ALA A 4 -1.30 13.17 -12.23
N MET A 5 -0.85 14.29 -12.79
CA MET A 5 0.34 15.03 -12.32
C MET A 5 0.02 16.43 -11.79
N GLY A 6 -1.20 16.95 -12.00
CA GLY A 6 -1.63 18.25 -11.50
C GLY A 6 -1.96 18.19 -10.00
N SER A 7 -1.58 19.21 -9.24
CA SER A 7 -1.92 19.31 -7.82
C SER A 7 -3.43 19.47 -7.61
N GLY A 8 -3.95 18.91 -6.52
CA GLY A 8 -5.38 18.93 -6.21
C GLY A 8 -6.23 18.04 -7.13
N PHE A 9 -5.63 17.06 -7.80
CA PHE A 9 -6.38 16.09 -8.60
C PHE A 9 -7.35 15.31 -7.71
N ILE A 10 -8.60 15.19 -8.16
CA ILE A 10 -9.62 14.37 -7.49
C ILE A 10 -10.21 13.41 -8.52
N ALA A 11 -10.12 12.11 -8.25
CA ALA A 11 -10.90 11.08 -8.92
C ALA A 11 -11.98 10.56 -7.97
N LYS A 12 -13.22 10.45 -8.45
CA LYS A 12 -14.34 9.93 -7.67
C LYS A 12 -15.29 9.06 -8.50
N GLY A 13 -15.64 7.88 -8.00
CA GLY A 13 -16.67 7.04 -8.63
C GLY A 13 -16.25 6.46 -9.99
N LEU A 14 -14.96 6.16 -10.18
CA LEU A 14 -14.41 5.71 -11.46
C LEU A 14 -13.80 4.31 -11.33
N THR A 15 -13.94 3.51 -12.38
CA THR A 15 -13.18 2.27 -12.56
C THR A 15 -12.02 2.53 -13.53
N ILE A 16 -10.79 2.26 -13.11
CA ILE A 16 -9.56 2.48 -13.89
C ILE A 16 -8.83 1.15 -14.05
N ILE A 17 -8.84 0.62 -15.28
CA ILE A 17 -8.35 -0.72 -15.59
C ILE A 17 -7.14 -0.66 -16.53
N ASN A 18 -6.15 -1.52 -16.27
CA ASN A 18 -5.19 -1.96 -17.28
C ASN A 18 -5.35 -3.46 -17.53
N ASP A 19 -5.78 -3.82 -18.73
CA ASP A 19 -6.18 -5.17 -19.12
C ASP A 19 -5.06 -6.01 -19.76
N ALA A 20 -3.79 -5.54 -19.70
CA ALA A 20 -2.65 -6.23 -20.32
C ALA A 20 -2.48 -7.69 -19.87
N GLY A 21 -2.81 -7.98 -18.61
CA GLY A 21 -2.75 -9.33 -18.04
C GLY A 21 -1.40 -9.70 -17.39
N PRO A 22 -1.37 -10.80 -16.61
CA PRO A 22 -0.22 -11.17 -15.77
C PRO A 22 1.00 -11.65 -16.55
N GLY A 23 0.84 -11.95 -17.84
CA GLY A 23 1.92 -12.39 -18.72
C GLY A 23 2.76 -11.25 -19.32
N LYS A 24 2.37 -9.98 -19.08
CA LYS A 24 2.97 -8.81 -19.75
C LYS A 24 4.01 -8.06 -18.92
N GLY A 25 4.28 -8.48 -17.68
CA GLY A 25 5.11 -7.71 -16.76
C GLY A 25 4.37 -6.48 -16.25
N GLN A 26 5.09 -5.37 -16.06
CA GLN A 26 4.54 -4.13 -15.49
C GLN A 26 3.45 -3.52 -16.38
N ALA A 27 2.28 -3.23 -15.79
CA ALA A 27 1.15 -2.65 -16.52
C ALA A 27 0.29 -1.77 -15.59
N VAL A 28 0.68 -0.50 -15.45
CA VAL A 28 0.02 0.44 -14.54
C VAL A 28 -1.39 0.83 -15.00
N ALA A 29 -2.36 0.75 -14.09
CA ALA A 29 -3.70 1.30 -14.26
C ALA A 29 -3.70 2.79 -13.99
N LEU A 30 -3.30 3.19 -12.78
CA LEU A 30 -3.27 4.57 -12.33
C LEU A 30 -1.88 4.98 -11.83
N ARG A 31 -1.38 6.11 -12.34
CA ARG A 31 -0.19 6.79 -11.82
C ARG A 31 -0.58 8.16 -11.30
N VAL A 32 -0.31 8.43 -10.02
CA VAL A 32 -0.55 9.74 -9.40
C VAL A 32 0.78 10.32 -8.94
N GLY A 33 1.05 11.55 -9.36
CA GLY A 33 2.20 12.34 -8.91
C GLY A 33 1.86 13.78 -8.54
N GLY A 34 0.59 14.20 -8.65
CA GLY A 34 0.13 15.51 -8.17
C GLY A 34 0.13 15.59 -6.65
N ASP A 35 0.49 16.74 -6.09
CA ASP A 35 0.37 16.96 -4.64
C ASP A 35 -1.08 17.20 -4.24
N LEU A 36 -1.44 16.84 -3.01
CA LEU A 36 -2.81 16.98 -2.48
C LEU A 36 -3.85 16.25 -3.35
N SER A 37 -3.49 15.09 -3.88
CA SER A 37 -4.38 14.31 -4.74
C SER A 37 -5.29 13.39 -3.92
N VAL A 38 -6.54 13.25 -4.35
CA VAL A 38 -7.53 12.34 -3.78
C VAL A 38 -8.02 11.34 -4.83
N VAL A 39 -8.10 10.08 -4.43
CA VAL A 39 -8.85 9.04 -5.14
C VAL A 39 -9.88 8.51 -4.14
N TYR A 40 -11.15 8.49 -4.53
CA TYR A 40 -12.24 8.19 -3.61
C TYR A 40 -13.34 7.38 -4.28
N GLN A 41 -13.76 6.25 -3.71
CA GLN A 41 -14.80 5.41 -4.29
C GLN A 41 -14.49 4.99 -5.73
N CYS A 42 -13.23 4.61 -5.99
CA CYS A 42 -12.78 4.15 -7.30
C CYS A 42 -12.39 2.66 -7.25
N ASP A 43 -12.52 2.00 -8.39
CA ASP A 43 -11.92 0.68 -8.62
C ASP A 43 -10.62 0.85 -9.41
N ILE A 44 -9.52 0.30 -8.92
CA ILE A 44 -8.21 0.37 -9.58
C ILE A 44 -7.71 -1.05 -9.81
N GLU A 45 -7.72 -1.48 -11.08
CA GLU A 45 -7.50 -2.88 -11.43
C GLU A 45 -6.39 -3.07 -12.46
N ALA A 46 -5.42 -3.91 -12.11
CA ALA A 46 -4.49 -4.49 -13.07
C ALA A 46 -3.91 -5.80 -12.49
N TYR A 47 -2.68 -6.12 -12.88
CA TYR A 47 -1.91 -7.23 -12.33
C TYR A 47 -0.64 -6.69 -11.67
N GLN A 48 0.48 -6.70 -12.37
CA GLN A 48 1.74 -6.18 -11.85
C GLN A 48 1.78 -4.65 -12.00
N ASP A 49 2.21 -3.97 -10.94
CA ASP A 49 2.36 -2.51 -10.86
C ASP A 49 1.03 -1.73 -11.04
N THR A 50 -0.09 -2.21 -10.48
CA THR A 50 -1.43 -1.60 -10.66
C THR A 50 -1.50 -0.10 -10.36
N LEU A 51 -1.15 0.29 -9.14
CA LEU A 51 -1.24 1.65 -8.62
C LEU A 51 0.15 2.22 -8.34
N TYR A 52 0.54 3.20 -9.16
CA TYR A 52 1.80 3.91 -9.00
C TYR A 52 1.59 5.22 -8.23
N THR A 53 1.74 5.15 -6.91
CA THR A 53 1.77 6.31 -6.00
C THR A 53 3.14 7.00 -6.11
N HIS A 54 3.37 7.67 -7.24
CA HIS A 54 4.69 8.09 -7.70
C HIS A 54 5.41 9.06 -6.74
N SER A 55 4.74 10.17 -6.36
CA SER A 55 5.35 11.28 -5.61
C SER A 55 4.30 12.16 -4.93
N ASN A 56 4.76 13.05 -4.04
CA ASN A 56 3.94 14.04 -3.32
C ASN A 56 2.90 13.43 -2.36
N ARG A 57 2.02 14.25 -1.78
CA ARG A 57 1.00 13.80 -0.81
C ARG A 57 -0.26 13.33 -1.52
N GLN A 58 -0.75 12.17 -1.10
CA GLN A 58 -1.90 11.52 -1.73
C GLN A 58 -2.80 10.86 -0.67
N PHE A 59 -4.10 10.84 -0.92
CA PHE A 59 -5.09 10.16 -0.10
C PHE A 59 -5.99 9.28 -0.98
N TYR A 60 -6.14 8.02 -0.58
CA TYR A 60 -7.00 7.03 -1.23
C TYR A 60 -8.03 6.58 -0.19
N ALA A 61 -9.32 6.58 -0.51
CA ALA A 61 -10.33 6.20 0.45
C ALA A 61 -11.58 5.54 -0.15
N GLU A 62 -12.10 4.52 0.54
CA GLU A 62 -13.25 3.74 0.05
C GLU A 62 -13.05 3.18 -1.37
N ASP A 63 -11.79 2.91 -1.73
CA ASP A 63 -11.42 2.38 -3.04
C ASP A 63 -11.26 0.85 -3.00
N ASP A 64 -11.54 0.20 -4.13
CA ASP A 64 -11.22 -1.20 -4.39
C ASP A 64 -9.94 -1.28 -5.23
N ILE A 65 -8.88 -1.92 -4.72
CA ILE A 65 -7.57 -1.97 -5.38
C ILE A 65 -7.15 -3.42 -5.58
N SER A 66 -7.04 -3.87 -6.84
CA SER A 66 -6.69 -5.26 -7.16
C SER A 66 -5.40 -5.40 -7.97
N GLY A 67 -4.61 -6.42 -7.66
CA GLY A 67 -3.35 -6.66 -8.35
C GLY A 67 -2.56 -7.84 -7.81
N THR A 68 -1.33 -7.99 -8.30
CA THR A 68 -0.50 -9.18 -8.04
C THR A 68 0.87 -8.83 -7.46
N VAL A 69 1.83 -8.51 -8.31
CA VAL A 69 3.20 -8.18 -7.94
C VAL A 69 3.32 -6.67 -7.84
N ASP A 70 3.77 -6.20 -6.68
CA ASP A 70 4.11 -4.79 -6.41
C ASP A 70 2.97 -3.82 -6.75
N PHE A 71 1.73 -4.24 -6.51
CA PHE A 71 0.59 -3.57 -7.14
C PHE A 71 0.21 -2.23 -6.49
N ILE A 72 0.80 -1.88 -5.35
CA ILE A 72 0.82 -0.52 -4.79
C ILE A 72 2.29 -0.12 -4.59
N PHE A 73 2.81 0.78 -5.42
CA PHE A 73 4.25 1.08 -5.42
C PHE A 73 4.54 2.55 -5.69
N GLY A 74 5.75 2.97 -5.32
CA GLY A 74 6.23 4.33 -5.55
C GLY A 74 6.82 4.98 -4.31
N ASN A 75 6.94 6.31 -4.34
CA ASN A 75 7.62 7.09 -3.31
C ASN A 75 6.85 8.38 -2.96
N SER A 76 5.52 8.33 -2.96
CA SER A 76 4.67 9.37 -2.36
C SER A 76 4.70 9.31 -0.83
N ALA A 77 4.17 10.35 -0.19
CA ALA A 77 3.61 10.23 1.16
C ALA A 77 2.12 9.94 0.99
N VAL A 78 1.70 8.68 1.18
CA VAL A 78 0.33 8.25 0.90
C VAL A 78 -0.31 7.58 2.10
N VAL A 79 -1.57 7.94 2.36
CA VAL A 79 -2.47 7.18 3.23
C VAL A 79 -3.58 6.57 2.37
N ILE A 80 -3.75 5.26 2.51
CA ILE A 80 -4.81 4.45 1.91
C ILE A 80 -5.73 4.05 3.06
N GLN A 81 -6.97 4.55 3.08
CA GLN A 81 -7.85 4.46 4.23
C GLN A 81 -9.22 3.89 3.91
N ASN A 82 -9.70 2.93 4.70
CA ASN A 82 -11.01 2.29 4.47
C ASN A 82 -11.15 1.67 3.06
N CYS A 83 -10.04 1.24 2.47
CA CYS A 83 -10.02 0.60 1.15
C CYS A 83 -10.10 -0.92 1.28
N ASP A 84 -10.54 -1.53 0.19
CA ASP A 84 -10.56 -2.97 0.00
C ASP A 84 -9.44 -3.37 -0.96
N ILE A 85 -8.49 -4.16 -0.45
CA ILE A 85 -7.25 -4.48 -1.16
C ILE A 85 -7.27 -5.98 -1.50
N HIS A 86 -7.17 -6.26 -2.79
CA HIS A 86 -7.46 -7.55 -3.40
C HIS A 86 -6.26 -8.14 -4.15
N PRO A 87 -5.36 -8.85 -3.45
CA PRO A 87 -4.40 -9.74 -4.10
C PRO A 87 -5.15 -10.77 -4.95
N ARG A 88 -4.78 -10.92 -6.21
CA ARG A 88 -5.45 -11.80 -7.19
C ARG A 88 -4.47 -12.76 -7.84
N LYS A 89 -4.96 -13.71 -8.65
CA LYS A 89 -4.08 -14.72 -9.26
C LYS A 89 -2.97 -14.12 -10.15
N PRO A 90 -1.67 -14.32 -9.84
CA PRO A 90 -0.59 -13.91 -10.71
C PRO A 90 -0.32 -14.92 -11.82
N ARG A 91 0.72 -14.65 -12.61
CA ARG A 91 1.31 -15.66 -13.48
C ARG A 91 1.83 -16.82 -12.62
N GLN A 92 1.70 -18.04 -13.13
CA GLN A 92 2.16 -19.25 -12.46
C GLN A 92 3.62 -19.10 -11.98
N GLY A 93 3.85 -19.43 -10.69
CA GLY A 93 5.17 -19.40 -10.06
C GLY A 93 5.56 -18.05 -9.44
N GLN A 94 4.76 -17.00 -9.63
CA GLN A 94 4.98 -15.73 -8.93
C GLN A 94 4.42 -15.75 -7.51
N LYS A 95 4.86 -14.77 -6.73
CA LYS A 95 4.36 -14.43 -5.39
C LYS A 95 3.75 -13.05 -5.48
N ASP A 96 2.70 -12.78 -4.73
CA ASP A 96 2.09 -11.46 -4.68
C ASP A 96 2.73 -10.62 -3.59
N THR A 97 2.87 -9.33 -3.90
CA THR A 97 3.38 -8.31 -2.99
C THR A 97 2.46 -7.12 -3.09
N ILE A 98 1.78 -6.80 -1.99
CA ILE A 98 0.85 -5.68 -1.96
C ILE A 98 1.61 -4.38 -2.18
N THR A 99 2.70 -4.17 -1.44
CA THR A 99 3.50 -2.96 -1.58
C THR A 99 4.92 -3.19 -2.09
N ALA A 100 5.41 -2.20 -2.85
CA ALA A 100 6.82 -2.04 -3.19
C ALA A 100 7.25 -0.58 -3.02
N GLN A 101 7.43 -0.19 -1.76
CA GLN A 101 7.71 1.22 -1.43
C GLN A 101 9.16 1.58 -1.77
N GLY A 102 9.33 2.73 -2.43
CA GLY A 102 10.54 3.14 -3.13
C GLY A 102 11.33 4.27 -2.49
N ARG A 103 11.31 4.44 -1.17
CA ARG A 103 12.10 5.49 -0.50
C ARG A 103 13.60 5.20 -0.58
N THR A 104 14.36 6.14 -1.13
CA THR A 104 15.80 5.98 -1.41
C THR A 104 16.70 6.68 -0.39
N ASP A 105 16.16 7.63 0.37
CA ASP A 105 16.91 8.45 1.32
C ASP A 105 16.13 8.55 2.64
N PRO A 106 16.77 8.40 3.81
CA PRO A 106 16.08 8.43 5.10
C PRO A 106 15.46 9.81 5.43
N ASN A 107 15.96 10.89 4.81
CA ASN A 107 15.47 12.25 5.00
C ASN A 107 14.21 12.55 4.15
N GLN A 108 13.81 11.65 3.26
CA GLN A 108 12.53 11.75 2.57
C GLN A 108 11.39 11.44 3.54
N ASN A 109 10.38 12.30 3.55
CA ASN A 109 9.17 12.18 4.35
C ASN A 109 8.09 11.29 3.70
N THR A 110 8.49 10.33 2.87
CA THR A 110 7.62 9.49 2.04
C THR A 110 7.41 8.08 2.61
N GLY A 111 6.40 7.36 2.14
CA GLY A 111 6.01 6.05 2.66
C GLY A 111 4.58 5.69 2.29
N ILE A 112 4.21 4.43 2.49
CA ILE A 112 2.84 3.94 2.30
C ILE A 112 2.24 3.61 3.66
N SER A 113 1.10 4.23 3.99
CA SER A 113 0.30 3.92 5.17
C SER A 113 -1.01 3.28 4.73
N ILE A 114 -1.23 2.02 5.13
CA ILE A 114 -2.50 1.29 4.93
C ILE A 114 -3.24 1.31 6.26
N HIS A 115 -4.35 2.04 6.32
CA HIS A 115 -5.03 2.39 7.57
C HIS A 115 -6.50 1.99 7.52
N LYS A 116 -7.01 1.20 8.47
CA LYS A 116 -8.42 0.76 8.49
C LYS A 116 -8.89 0.08 7.20
N CYS A 117 -8.00 -0.59 6.48
CA CYS A 117 -8.34 -1.28 5.24
C CYS A 117 -8.73 -2.74 5.49
N ARG A 118 -9.40 -3.36 4.51
CA ARG A 118 -9.57 -4.80 4.44
C ARG A 118 -8.63 -5.37 3.38
N ILE A 119 -7.69 -6.23 3.79
CA ILE A 119 -6.86 -7.01 2.87
C ILE A 119 -7.47 -8.40 2.79
N ALA A 120 -8.09 -8.70 1.65
CA ALA A 120 -8.76 -9.96 1.39
C ALA A 120 -8.49 -10.44 -0.03
N ALA A 121 -8.02 -11.68 -0.16
CA ALA A 121 -7.73 -12.27 -1.46
C ALA A 121 -8.95 -12.29 -2.38
N ALA A 122 -8.73 -12.00 -3.66
CA ALA A 122 -9.72 -12.28 -4.69
C ALA A 122 -9.98 -13.79 -4.78
N SER A 123 -11.18 -14.16 -5.22
CA SER A 123 -11.63 -15.56 -5.30
C SER A 123 -10.76 -16.42 -6.23
N ASP A 124 -10.03 -15.80 -7.16
CA ASP A 124 -9.16 -16.47 -8.13
C ASP A 124 -7.73 -16.72 -7.61
N LEU A 125 -7.31 -16.13 -6.48
CA LEU A 125 -5.91 -16.15 -5.98
C LEU A 125 -5.28 -17.55 -5.96
N GLY A 126 -6.07 -18.56 -5.58
CA GLY A 126 -5.62 -19.95 -5.44
C GLY A 126 -4.58 -20.12 -4.33
N GLY A 127 -3.55 -20.94 -4.58
CA GLY A 127 -2.49 -21.22 -3.61
C GLY A 127 -1.33 -20.22 -3.60
N THR A 128 -1.52 -19.03 -4.18
CA THR A 128 -0.48 -18.01 -4.30
C THR A 128 -0.09 -17.48 -2.93
N LYS A 129 1.22 -17.33 -2.70
CA LYS A 129 1.73 -16.69 -1.48
C LYS A 129 1.59 -15.17 -1.60
N VAL A 130 0.91 -14.55 -0.64
CA VAL A 130 0.76 -13.10 -0.55
C VAL A 130 1.63 -12.55 0.57
N TYR A 131 2.30 -11.44 0.30
CA TYR A 131 3.10 -10.68 1.27
C TYR A 131 2.62 -9.23 1.31
N LEU A 132 2.70 -8.60 2.47
CA LEU A 132 2.35 -7.19 2.69
C LEU A 132 3.23 -6.26 1.84
N GLY A 133 4.48 -6.65 1.58
CA GLY A 133 5.33 -5.94 0.63
C GLY A 133 6.78 -6.41 0.58
N ARG A 134 7.57 -5.74 -0.26
CA ARG A 134 9.02 -5.96 -0.41
C ARG A 134 9.79 -4.66 -0.70
N PRO A 135 11.04 -4.50 -0.22
CA PRO A 135 11.71 -3.21 -0.21
C PRO A 135 12.33 -2.87 -1.57
N TRP A 136 11.60 -2.18 -2.43
CA TRP A 136 12.11 -1.78 -3.75
C TRP A 136 13.37 -0.90 -3.65
N LYS A 137 13.49 -0.10 -2.58
CA LYS A 137 14.63 0.77 -2.30
C LYS A 137 15.11 0.66 -0.85
N ALA A 138 16.33 1.14 -0.61
CA ALA A 138 17.09 0.88 0.61
C ALA A 138 16.38 1.33 1.91
N TYR A 139 15.56 2.38 1.85
CA TYR A 139 14.87 2.93 3.02
C TYR A 139 13.36 2.74 2.94
N SER A 140 12.93 1.68 2.25
CA SER A 140 11.53 1.35 2.03
C SER A 140 10.71 1.47 3.33
N ARG A 141 9.58 2.17 3.27
CA ARG A 141 8.79 2.49 4.46
C ARG A 141 7.30 2.24 4.24
N THR A 142 6.77 1.24 4.92
CA THR A 142 5.35 0.84 4.82
C THR A 142 4.81 0.52 6.20
N VAL A 143 3.62 1.01 6.53
CA VAL A 143 2.90 0.64 7.75
C VAL A 143 1.51 0.12 7.40
N VAL A 144 1.12 -0.99 8.03
CA VAL A 144 -0.23 -1.56 7.94
C VAL A 144 -0.86 -1.51 9.33
N MET A 145 -1.91 -0.73 9.50
CA MET A 145 -2.48 -0.45 10.82
C MET A 145 -4.01 -0.45 10.84
N GLN A 146 -4.56 -0.92 11.97
CA GLN A 146 -5.99 -1.06 12.24
C GLN A 146 -6.75 -1.77 11.10
N SER A 147 -6.07 -2.64 10.35
CA SER A 147 -6.60 -3.27 9.14
C SER A 147 -6.94 -4.74 9.41
N SER A 148 -7.95 -5.27 8.71
CA SER A 148 -8.26 -6.70 8.78
C SER A 148 -7.49 -7.45 7.70
N LEU A 149 -6.70 -8.44 8.10
CA LEU A 149 -5.88 -9.27 7.23
C LEU A 149 -6.47 -10.67 7.16
N ASP A 150 -6.88 -11.12 5.99
CA ASP A 150 -7.36 -12.48 5.79
C ASP A 150 -6.23 -13.52 5.84
N ARG A 151 -6.59 -14.80 5.69
CA ARG A 151 -5.64 -15.92 5.81
C ARG A 151 -4.66 -16.04 4.65
N SER A 152 -4.80 -15.24 3.59
CA SER A 152 -3.92 -15.28 2.42
C SER A 152 -2.54 -14.71 2.72
N ILE A 153 -2.43 -13.81 3.71
CA ILE A 153 -1.16 -13.24 4.13
C ILE A 153 -0.27 -14.33 4.71
N THR A 154 0.89 -14.51 4.09
CA THR A 154 1.89 -15.49 4.53
C THR A 154 2.35 -15.13 5.96
N PRO A 155 2.58 -16.12 6.86
CA PRO A 155 3.04 -15.83 8.23
C PRO A 155 4.29 -14.95 8.32
N ALA A 156 5.22 -15.09 7.36
CA ALA A 156 6.40 -14.24 7.20
C ALA A 156 6.08 -12.74 7.07
N GLY A 157 4.91 -12.39 6.53
CA GLY A 157 4.41 -11.03 6.32
C GLY A 157 5.08 -10.29 5.18
N TRP A 158 6.41 -10.20 5.19
CA TRP A 158 7.21 -9.40 4.27
C TRP A 158 8.15 -10.28 3.44
N LEU A 159 8.47 -9.85 2.22
CA LEU A 159 9.32 -10.59 1.29
C LEU A 159 10.61 -9.81 0.99
N GLU A 160 11.75 -10.50 0.92
CA GLU A 160 13.01 -9.88 0.55
C GLU A 160 12.95 -9.34 -0.89
N TRP A 161 13.63 -8.22 -1.15
CA TRP A 161 13.86 -7.78 -2.53
C TRP A 161 14.96 -8.63 -3.18
N SER A 162 16.12 -8.71 -2.53
CA SER A 162 17.25 -9.55 -2.94
C SER A 162 18.24 -9.71 -1.80
N GLY A 163 18.51 -10.96 -1.40
CA GLY A 163 19.47 -11.27 -0.33
C GLY A 163 19.19 -10.47 0.95
N GLN A 164 20.20 -9.76 1.45
CA GLN A 164 20.13 -8.91 2.65
C GLN A 164 19.88 -7.43 2.35
N PHE A 165 19.54 -7.08 1.11
CA PHE A 165 19.29 -5.68 0.72
C PHE A 165 18.16 -5.07 1.56
N ALA A 166 18.40 -3.86 2.07
CA ALA A 166 17.47 -3.03 2.83
C ALA A 166 16.97 -3.59 4.18
N LEU A 167 17.25 -4.85 4.54
CA LEU A 167 16.61 -5.51 5.69
C LEU A 167 16.87 -4.82 7.04
N SER A 168 17.99 -4.10 7.17
CA SER A 168 18.35 -3.32 8.36
C SER A 168 17.99 -1.83 8.28
N THR A 169 17.59 -1.33 7.12
CA THR A 169 17.38 0.12 6.86
C THR A 169 15.95 0.47 6.47
N LEU A 170 15.16 -0.52 6.03
CA LEU A 170 13.72 -0.37 5.82
C LEU A 170 12.99 -0.11 7.14
N TYR A 171 11.75 0.37 7.05
CA TYR A 171 10.84 0.50 8.19
C TYR A 171 9.48 -0.08 7.83
N TYR A 172 9.24 -1.32 8.25
CA TYR A 172 7.98 -2.04 8.03
C TYR A 172 7.27 -2.27 9.35
N GLY A 173 6.09 -1.68 9.50
CA GLY A 173 5.37 -1.65 10.77
C GLY A 173 3.98 -2.26 10.69
N GLU A 174 3.57 -2.92 11.77
CA GLU A 174 2.20 -3.40 11.98
C GLU A 174 1.64 -2.86 13.31
N TYR A 175 0.38 -2.42 13.31
CA TYR A 175 -0.29 -1.89 14.52
C TYR A 175 -1.78 -2.24 14.56
N GLY A 176 -2.23 -2.95 15.60
CA GLY A 176 -3.66 -3.16 15.85
C GLY A 176 -4.42 -3.88 14.72
N ASN A 177 -3.73 -4.66 13.89
CA ASN A 177 -4.36 -5.43 12.82
C ASN A 177 -5.16 -6.61 13.40
N THR A 178 -6.21 -7.02 12.70
CA THR A 178 -7.10 -8.13 13.10
C THR A 178 -7.25 -9.15 11.99
N GLY A 179 -7.90 -10.28 12.28
CA GLY A 179 -8.14 -11.33 11.31
C GLY A 179 -7.04 -12.40 11.26
N PRO A 180 -7.30 -13.50 10.53
CA PRO A 180 -6.44 -14.69 10.56
C PRO A 180 -5.02 -14.48 10.01
N GLY A 181 -4.78 -13.47 9.17
CA GLY A 181 -3.45 -13.11 8.66
C GLY A 181 -2.66 -12.15 9.55
N ALA A 182 -3.28 -11.60 10.60
CA ALA A 182 -2.67 -10.57 11.44
C ALA A 182 -1.72 -11.09 12.52
N GLY A 183 -1.64 -12.41 12.72
CA GLY A 183 -0.72 -12.99 13.70
C GLY A 183 0.74 -12.69 13.36
N THR A 184 1.46 -12.03 14.28
CA THR A 184 2.83 -11.57 14.02
C THR A 184 3.94 -12.50 14.51
N SER A 185 3.61 -13.59 15.22
CA SER A 185 4.58 -14.53 15.79
C SER A 185 5.47 -15.23 14.75
N GLY A 186 4.98 -15.36 13.51
CA GLY A 186 5.70 -15.96 12.38
C GLY A 186 6.39 -14.96 11.44
N ARG A 187 6.35 -13.66 11.76
CA ARG A 187 6.94 -12.62 10.90
C ARG A 187 8.45 -12.77 10.81
N VAL A 188 9.01 -12.27 9.71
CA VAL A 188 10.46 -12.14 9.53
C VAL A 188 11.10 -11.32 10.65
N LYS A 189 12.34 -11.63 11.00
CA LYS A 189 13.08 -11.02 12.13
C LYS A 189 14.12 -9.98 11.68
N TRP A 190 13.81 -9.23 10.62
CA TRP A 190 14.72 -8.24 10.08
C TRP A 190 14.81 -7.01 11.00
N GLY A 191 15.95 -6.33 11.02
CA GLY A 191 16.16 -5.17 11.89
C GLY A 191 15.18 -4.01 11.63
N GLY A 192 14.70 -3.87 10.40
CA GLY A 192 13.70 -2.86 10.00
C GLY A 192 12.24 -3.26 10.17
N VAL A 193 11.93 -4.45 10.69
CA VAL A 193 10.55 -4.94 10.85
C VAL A 193 10.09 -4.78 12.29
N HIS A 194 8.97 -4.09 12.47
CA HIS A 194 8.38 -3.72 13.74
C HIS A 194 6.98 -4.34 13.85
N THR A 195 6.89 -5.50 14.52
CA THR A 195 5.67 -6.30 14.61
C THR A 195 4.65 -5.82 15.65
N SER A 196 5.02 -4.82 16.45
CA SER A 196 4.19 -4.25 17.50
C SER A 196 4.58 -2.79 17.71
N LEU A 197 4.15 -1.92 16.79
CA LEU A 197 4.33 -0.48 16.98
C LEU A 197 3.60 -0.01 18.26
N SER A 198 4.16 0.98 18.93
CA SER A 198 3.44 1.75 19.93
C SER A 198 2.42 2.68 19.27
N THR A 199 1.44 3.15 20.04
CA THR A 199 0.47 4.16 19.57
C THR A 199 1.19 5.42 19.08
N VAL A 200 2.27 5.85 19.73
CA VAL A 200 3.04 7.05 19.33
C VAL A 200 3.71 6.85 17.97
N GLU A 201 4.26 5.66 17.70
CA GLU A 201 4.85 5.34 16.40
C GLU A 201 3.78 5.25 15.30
N ALA A 202 2.66 4.57 15.58
CA ALA A 202 1.58 4.42 14.62
C ALA A 202 0.89 5.75 14.27
N THR A 203 0.74 6.67 15.24
CA THR A 203 0.16 8.00 15.04
C THR A 203 0.87 8.80 13.94
N GLN A 204 2.20 8.65 13.79
CA GLN A 204 2.98 9.32 12.74
C GLN A 204 2.58 8.94 11.30
N PHE A 205 1.86 7.83 11.13
CA PHE A 205 1.40 7.33 9.82
C PHE A 205 -0.09 7.62 9.58
N THR A 206 -0.75 8.40 10.43
CA THR A 206 -2.15 8.81 10.27
C THR A 206 -2.32 9.91 9.24
N VAL A 207 -3.55 10.17 8.82
CA VAL A 207 -3.89 11.24 7.86
C VAL A 207 -3.39 12.60 8.34
N ARG A 208 -3.60 12.94 9.61
CA ARG A 208 -3.16 14.20 10.20
C ARG A 208 -1.65 14.37 10.12
N ASP A 209 -0.89 13.41 10.63
CA ASP A 209 0.54 13.61 10.85
C ASP A 209 1.38 13.29 9.61
N PHE A 210 0.97 12.30 8.83
CA PHE A 210 1.78 11.81 7.72
C PHE A 210 1.64 12.65 6.45
N ILE A 211 0.41 13.08 6.13
CA ILE A 211 0.10 13.84 4.92
C ILE A 211 -0.48 15.22 5.20
N LEU A 212 -0.48 15.65 6.47
CA LEU A 212 -1.04 16.95 6.90
C LEU A 212 -2.52 17.11 6.48
N GLY A 213 -3.27 16.00 6.47
CA GLY A 213 -4.60 15.89 5.85
C GLY A 213 -5.61 16.91 6.35
N ASP A 214 -5.56 17.25 7.64
CA ASP A 214 -6.47 18.23 8.27
C ASP A 214 -6.39 19.63 7.62
N SER A 215 -5.28 19.94 6.94
CA SER A 215 -5.07 21.25 6.29
C SER A 215 -5.61 21.35 4.86
N TRP A 216 -6.04 20.25 4.23
CA TRP A 216 -6.44 20.26 2.82
C TRP A 216 -7.56 19.29 2.44
N LEU A 217 -7.79 18.21 3.19
CA LEU A 217 -8.86 17.25 2.86
C LEU A 217 -10.25 17.81 3.13
N GLY A 218 -10.40 18.73 4.10
CA GLY A 218 -11.69 19.35 4.43
C GLY A 218 -12.37 20.03 3.24
N ASP A 219 -11.58 20.64 2.35
CA ASP A 219 -12.08 21.35 1.17
C ASP A 219 -12.48 20.42 0.02
N THR A 220 -12.12 19.13 0.10
CA THR A 220 -12.39 18.13 -0.95
C THR A 220 -13.78 17.49 -0.84
N GLY A 221 -14.42 17.62 0.33
CA GLY A 221 -15.70 16.97 0.63
C GLY A 221 -15.63 15.45 0.85
N VAL A 222 -14.44 14.87 0.93
CA VAL A 222 -14.22 13.44 1.21
C VAL A 222 -14.16 13.18 2.71
N SER A 223 -14.76 12.07 3.14
CA SER A 223 -14.70 11.62 4.53
C SER A 223 -13.36 10.95 4.85
N TYR A 224 -12.79 11.25 6.00
CA TYR A 224 -11.55 10.62 6.47
C TYR A 224 -11.50 10.55 8.00
N THR A 225 -10.78 9.56 8.52
CA THR A 225 -10.33 9.53 9.92
C THR A 225 -8.98 10.23 10.02
N SER A 226 -8.93 11.31 10.78
CA SER A 226 -7.73 12.14 10.97
C SER A 226 -6.59 11.39 11.71
N GLY A 227 -6.90 10.67 12.79
CA GLY A 227 -5.94 9.95 13.66
C GLY A 227 -6.25 8.45 13.82
N LEU A 228 -5.69 7.82 14.86
CA LEU A 228 -5.97 6.43 15.24
C LEU A 228 -7.36 6.25 15.88
#